data_AF-A0AA51UMB5-F1
#
_entry.id   AF-A0AA51UMB5-F1
#
_cell.length_a   1.000
_cell.length_b   1.000
_cell.length_c   1.000
_cell.angle_alpha   90.00
_cell.angle_beta   90.00
_cell.angle_gamma   90.00
#
_symmetry.space_group_name_H-M   'P 1'
#
loop_
_entity.id
_entity.type
_entity.pdbx_description
1 polymer ?
#
loop_
_entity_poly.entity_id
_entity_poly.type
_entity_poly.pdbx_seq_one_letter_code
_entity_poly.pdbx_strand_id
1 'polypeptide(L)'
;MLPFREDEKAVSISVGFVLTLSITVITMMVVISSFYTMMDRAEQTIMRDEFEIHGNDMALQLSNIDTAVQITRNAGGDVGSFYFKLSLPDEIAGQQYSMEISNQTNEIIFESHGKDATRVKVPYQVQEVEVASVKLFSGSNEFVLNYDPSSNMIEVY
;
A
#
# COMPACT_ATOMS: atom_id res chain seq x y z
N MET A 1 -26.68 -48.19 -54.09
CA MET A 1 -25.94 -48.05 -52.82
C MET A 1 -25.00 -46.86 -53.02
N LEU A 2 -25.40 -45.68 -52.53
CA LEU A 2 -24.68 -44.39 -52.64
C LEU A 2 -24.54 -43.85 -51.20
N PRO A 3 -23.55 -43.01 -50.88
CA PRO A 3 -22.21 -43.43 -50.49
C PRO A 3 -21.85 -42.94 -49.06
N PHE A 4 -21.21 -43.75 -48.22
CA PHE A 4 -20.73 -43.32 -46.89
C PHE A 4 -19.42 -42.50 -46.94
N ARG A 5 -18.95 -42.10 -48.12
CA ARG A 5 -17.63 -41.45 -48.30
C ARG A 5 -17.65 -39.93 -48.13
N GLU A 6 -18.84 -39.31 -48.12
CA GLU A 6 -18.99 -37.87 -47.84
C GLU A 6 -19.10 -37.58 -46.34
N ASP A 7 -19.55 -38.57 -45.55
CA ASP A 7 -19.81 -38.44 -44.11
C ASP A 7 -18.51 -38.28 -43.30
N GLU A 8 -17.46 -39.04 -43.62
CA GLU A 8 -16.16 -38.94 -42.94
C GLU A 8 -15.48 -37.56 -43.12
N LYS A 9 -15.67 -36.92 -44.28
CA LYS A 9 -15.12 -35.58 -44.53
C LYS A 9 -15.89 -34.51 -43.76
N ALA A 10 -17.22 -34.59 -43.71
CA ALA A 10 -18.05 -33.68 -42.93
C ALA A 10 -17.79 -33.81 -41.42
N VAL A 11 -17.61 -35.04 -40.93
CA VAL A 11 -17.22 -35.33 -39.55
C VAL A 11 -15.82 -34.80 -39.24
N SER A 12 -14.84 -35.01 -40.11
CA SER A 12 -13.47 -34.52 -39.92
C SER A 12 -13.39 -32.99 -39.84
N ILE A 13 -14.15 -32.27 -40.68
CA ILE A 13 -14.23 -30.81 -40.65
C ILE A 13 -14.87 -30.33 -39.34
N SER A 14 -15.94 -30.99 -38.89
CA SER A 14 -16.63 -30.64 -37.65
C SER A 14 -15.77 -30.87 -36.41
N VAL A 15 -15.06 -32.01 -36.36
CA VAL A 15 -14.13 -32.33 -35.27
C VAL A 15 -12.94 -31.37 -35.27
N GLY A 16 -12.37 -31.07 -36.43
CA GLY A 16 -11.28 -30.10 -36.56
C GLY A 16 -11.70 -28.71 -36.07
N PHE A 17 -12.89 -28.25 -36.47
CA PHE A 17 -13.44 -26.98 -36.01
C PHE A 17 -13.66 -26.94 -34.49
N VAL A 18 -14.29 -27.97 -33.91
CA VAL A 18 -14.51 -28.06 -32.46
C VAL A 18 -13.19 -28.11 -31.69
N LEU A 19 -12.21 -28.84 -32.20
CA LEU A 19 -10.88 -28.93 -31.59
C LEU A 19 -10.16 -27.58 -31.61
N THR A 20 -10.12 -26.90 -32.76
CA THR A 20 -9.50 -25.57 -32.87
C THR A 20 -10.22 -24.56 -31.98
N LEU A 21 -11.56 -24.54 -31.99
CA LEU A 21 -12.35 -23.65 -31.14
C LEU A 21 -12.05 -23.89 -29.66
N SER A 22 -11.96 -25.16 -29.24
CA SER A 22 -11.64 -25.53 -27.86
C SER A 22 -10.25 -25.05 -27.46
N ILE A 23 -9.25 -25.26 -28.32
CA ILE A 23 -7.88 -24.77 -28.09
C ILE A 23 -7.88 -23.25 -27.98
N THR A 24 -8.55 -22.53 -28.89
CA THR A 24 -8.62 -21.07 -28.87
C THR A 24 -9.26 -20.55 -27.58
N VAL A 25 -10.35 -21.15 -27.12
CA VAL A 25 -11.02 -20.75 -25.86
C VAL A 25 -10.11 -20.97 -24.65
N ILE A 26 -9.44 -22.13 -24.58
CA ILE A 26 -8.52 -22.43 -23.48
C ILE A 26 -7.34 -21.46 -23.49
N THR A 27 -6.71 -21.22 -24.65
CA THR A 27 -5.62 -20.25 -24.79
C THR A 27 -6.07 -18.85 -24.40
N MET A 28 -7.27 -18.44 -24.81
CA MET A 28 -7.82 -17.14 -24.44
C MET A 28 -8.06 -17.01 -22.94
N MET A 29 -8.58 -18.04 -22.27
CA MET A 29 -8.71 -18.06 -20.81
C MET A 29 -7.36 -17.93 -20.10
N VAL A 30 -6.32 -18.62 -20.59
CA VAL A 30 -4.96 -18.53 -20.02
C VAL A 30 -4.42 -17.11 -20.16
N VAL A 31 -4.58 -16.48 -21.33
CA VAL A 31 -4.13 -15.11 -21.58
C VAL A 31 -4.85 -14.13 -20.66
N ILE A 32 -6.18 -14.21 -20.56
CA ILE A 32 -6.98 -13.34 -19.68
C ILE A 32 -6.54 -13.50 -18.21
N SER A 33 -6.38 -14.73 -17.73
CA SER A 33 -5.90 -15.00 -16.37
C SER A 33 -4.50 -14.43 -16.11
N SER A 34 -3.61 -14.50 -17.11
CA SER A 34 -2.27 -13.91 -17.02
C SER A 34 -2.33 -12.40 -16.88
N PHE A 35 -3.21 -11.73 -17.62
CA PHE A 35 -3.43 -10.28 -17.48
C PHE A 35 -3.94 -9.90 -16.09
N TYR A 36 -4.91 -10.65 -15.55
CA TYR A 36 -5.40 -10.39 -14.19
C TYR A 36 -4.30 -10.53 -13.14
N THR A 37 -3.48 -11.57 -13.23
CA THR A 37 -2.35 -11.78 -12.32
C THR A 37 -1.31 -10.67 -12.44
N MET A 38 -1.05 -10.19 -13.67
CA MET A 38 -0.12 -9.08 -13.89
C MET A 38 -0.64 -7.77 -13.31
N MET A 39 -1.95 -7.51 -13.45
CA MET A 39 -2.58 -6.30 -12.94
C MET A 39 -2.58 -6.27 -11.41
N ASP A 40 -2.93 -7.38 -10.76
CA ASP A 40 -2.89 -7.51 -9.30
C ASP A 40 -1.47 -7.27 -8.73
N ARG A 41 -0.44 -7.82 -9.39
CA ARG A 41 0.96 -7.54 -9.03
C ARG A 41 1.35 -6.07 -9.21
N ALA A 42 0.81 -5.41 -10.24
CA ALA A 42 1.06 -3.99 -10.47
C ALA A 42 0.40 -3.14 -9.39
N GLU A 43 -0.84 -3.45 -8.99
CA GLU A 43 -1.54 -2.79 -7.89
C GLU A 43 -0.78 -2.95 -6.57
N GLN A 44 -0.32 -4.16 -6.24
CA GLN A 44 0.49 -4.41 -5.04
C GLN A 44 1.82 -3.64 -5.06
N THR A 45 2.46 -3.52 -6.23
CA THR A 45 3.72 -2.77 -6.37
C THR A 45 3.49 -1.29 -6.14
N ILE A 46 2.47 -0.70 -6.80
CA ILE A 46 2.11 0.70 -6.61
C ILE A 46 1.75 0.98 -5.15
N MET A 47 0.96 0.10 -4.53
CA MET A 47 0.58 0.25 -3.13
C MET A 47 1.80 0.21 -2.20
N ARG A 48 2.75 -0.68 -2.46
CA ARG A 48 4.01 -0.74 -1.72
C ARG A 48 4.82 0.55 -1.86
N ASP A 49 4.94 1.05 -3.08
CA ASP A 49 5.71 2.26 -3.38
C ASP A 49 5.06 3.50 -2.73
N GLU A 50 3.74 3.64 -2.80
CA GLU A 50 3.00 4.73 -2.13
C GLU A 50 3.12 4.66 -0.60
N PHE A 51 2.99 3.47 0.00
CA PHE A 51 3.23 3.30 1.44
C PHE A 51 4.66 3.67 1.85
N GLU A 52 5.65 3.34 1.03
CA GLU A 52 7.04 3.69 1.29
C GLU A 52 7.29 5.19 1.16
N ILE A 53 6.71 5.85 0.15
CA ILE A 53 6.80 7.30 -0.05
C ILE A 53 6.18 8.04 1.15
N HIS A 54 4.94 7.71 1.50
CA HIS A 54 4.25 8.34 2.61
C HIS A 54 4.90 8.04 3.96
N GLY A 55 5.32 6.80 4.20
CA GLY A 55 6.04 6.44 5.41
C GLY A 55 7.37 7.16 5.56
N ASN A 56 8.12 7.32 4.46
CA ASN A 56 9.37 8.08 4.47
C ASN A 56 9.14 9.57 4.72
N ASP A 57 8.11 10.19 4.12
CA ASP A 57 7.77 11.59 4.37
C ASP A 57 7.44 11.84 5.85
N MET A 58 6.65 10.95 6.46
CA MET A 58 6.35 11.01 7.90
C MET A 58 7.59 10.82 8.76
N ALA A 59 8.45 9.84 8.44
CA ALA A 59 9.69 9.61 9.17
C ALA A 59 10.63 10.83 9.10
N LEU A 60 10.71 11.50 7.94
CA LEU A 60 11.45 12.73 7.77
C LEU A 60 10.88 13.87 8.61
N GLN A 61 9.56 14.02 8.67
CA GLN A 61 8.91 15.04 9.49
C GLN A 61 9.14 14.81 10.98
N LEU A 62 9.05 13.56 11.46
CA LEU A 62 9.41 13.21 12.84
C LEU A 62 10.86 13.58 13.16
N SER A 63 11.80 13.25 12.28
CA SER A 63 13.21 13.58 12.44
C SER A 63 13.47 15.09 12.42
N ASN A 64 12.74 15.84 11.60
CA ASN A 64 12.82 17.30 11.55
C ASN A 64 12.31 17.95 12.84
N ILE A 65 11.20 17.45 13.41
CA ILE A 65 10.67 17.92 14.70
C ILE A 65 11.69 17.62 15.81
N ASP A 66 12.21 16.40 15.87
CA ASP A 66 13.23 15.99 16.84
C ASP A 66 14.48 16.89 16.77
N THR A 67 14.99 17.13 15.56
CA THR A 67 16.14 18.02 15.33
C THR A 67 15.85 19.46 15.73
N ALA A 68 14.65 19.98 15.42
CA ALA A 68 14.26 21.34 15.77
C ALA A 68 14.16 21.52 17.30
N VAL A 69 13.59 20.53 17.99
CA VAL A 69 13.52 20.47 19.46
C VAL A 69 14.92 20.43 20.05
N GLN A 70 15.79 19.57 19.53
CA GLN A 70 17.17 19.41 19.97
C GLN A 70 17.97 20.73 19.84
N ILE A 71 17.93 21.36 18.66
CA ILE A 71 18.65 22.62 18.41
C ILE A 71 18.16 23.73 19.34
N THR A 72 16.84 23.84 19.51
CA THR A 72 16.22 24.89 20.33
C THR A 72 16.58 24.71 21.81
N ARG A 73 16.50 23.48 22.32
CA ARG A 73 16.92 23.16 23.70
C ARG A 73 18.40 23.42 23.93
N ASN A 74 19.26 23.00 22.99
CA ASN A 74 20.70 23.24 23.09
C ASN A 74 21.07 24.73 23.07
N ALA A 75 20.25 25.56 22.41
CA ALA A 75 20.39 27.02 22.44
C ALA A 75 19.82 27.68 23.71
N GLY A 76 19.20 26.91 24.62
CA GLY A 76 18.53 27.42 25.82
C GLY A 76 17.19 28.11 25.54
N GLY A 77 16.59 27.85 24.36
CA GLY A 77 15.28 28.37 23.97
C GLY A 77 14.14 27.48 24.46
N ASP A 78 12.95 28.07 24.56
CA ASP A 78 11.72 27.33 24.84
C ASP A 78 11.12 26.80 23.53
N VAL A 79 10.64 25.55 23.55
CA VAL A 79 10.10 24.87 22.36
C VAL A 79 8.58 24.99 22.36
N GLY A 80 8.02 25.56 21.30
CA GLY A 80 6.57 25.64 21.12
C GLY A 80 5.95 24.34 20.60
N SER A 81 4.62 24.32 20.51
CA SER A 81 3.87 23.23 19.86
C SER A 81 4.06 23.25 18.34
N PHE A 82 4.27 22.09 17.73
CA PHE A 82 4.30 21.95 16.27
C PHE A 82 3.04 21.24 15.79
N TYR A 83 2.46 21.75 14.71
CA TYR A 83 1.32 21.14 14.03
C TYR A 83 1.70 20.87 12.58
N PHE A 84 1.67 19.61 12.19
CA PHE A 84 1.90 19.21 10.81
C PHE A 84 0.74 18.38 10.29
N LYS A 85 0.17 18.80 9.17
CA LYS A 85 -0.93 18.09 8.52
C LYS A 85 -0.38 17.07 7.52
N LEU A 86 -0.65 15.80 7.80
CA LEU A 86 -0.31 14.69 6.93
C LEU A 86 -1.36 14.57 5.83
N SER A 87 -0.92 14.76 4.59
CA SER A 87 -1.77 14.61 3.41
C SER A 87 -1.71 13.15 2.95
N LEU A 88 -2.40 12.28 3.67
CA LEU A 88 -2.56 10.88 3.27
C LEU A 88 -3.90 10.72 2.52
N PRO A 89 -3.92 9.99 1.40
CA PRO A 89 -5.15 9.74 0.64
C PRO A 89 -6.10 8.79 1.38
N ASP A 90 -7.41 8.88 1.11
CA ASP A 90 -8.40 7.98 1.74
C ASP A 90 -8.24 6.52 1.31
N GLU A 91 -7.70 6.28 0.11
CA GLU A 91 -7.45 4.97 -0.47
C GLU A 91 -6.14 4.99 -1.26
N ILE A 92 -5.40 3.88 -1.21
CA ILE A 92 -4.19 3.67 -2.01
C ILE A 92 -4.44 2.45 -2.89
N ALA A 93 -4.24 2.60 -4.21
CA ALA A 93 -4.57 1.58 -5.20
C ALA A 93 -6.04 1.07 -5.11
N GLY A 94 -6.98 1.95 -4.71
CA GLY A 94 -8.40 1.61 -4.54
C GLY A 94 -8.69 0.71 -3.34
N GLN A 95 -7.76 0.59 -2.39
CA GLN A 95 -7.91 -0.18 -1.17
C GLN A 95 -7.76 0.71 0.07
N GLN A 96 -8.56 0.41 1.08
CA GLN A 96 -8.38 0.96 2.42
C GLN A 96 -7.13 0.36 3.07
N TYR A 97 -6.52 1.13 3.96
CA TYR A 97 -5.32 0.74 4.66
C TYR A 97 -5.38 1.19 6.13
N SER A 98 -4.47 0.62 6.93
CA SER A 98 -4.22 1.08 8.29
C SER A 98 -2.77 1.55 8.39
N MET A 99 -2.58 2.60 9.19
CA MET A 99 -1.29 3.15 9.53
C MET A 99 -1.09 2.97 11.03
N GLU A 100 0.01 2.35 11.41
CA GLU A 100 0.37 2.12 12.80
C GLU A 100 1.75 2.69 13.06
N ILE A 101 1.85 3.56 14.06
CA ILE A 101 3.13 4.06 14.54
C ILE A 101 3.42 3.30 15.84
N SER A 102 4.57 2.64 15.89
CA SER A 102 4.99 1.84 17.05
C SER A 102 6.26 2.44 17.66
N ASN A 103 6.12 2.97 18.87
CA ASN A 103 7.22 3.51 19.67
C ASN A 103 8.18 2.45 20.22
N GLN A 104 7.75 1.18 20.28
CA GLN A 104 8.59 0.08 20.76
C GLN A 104 9.59 -0.37 19.70
N THR A 105 9.18 -0.33 18.44
CA THR A 105 9.99 -0.77 17.30
C THR A 105 10.60 0.40 16.53
N ASN A 106 10.17 1.64 16.81
CA ASN A 106 10.49 2.82 16.02
C ASN A 106 10.19 2.62 14.53
N GLU A 107 9.03 1.99 14.25
CA GLU A 107 8.56 1.71 12.90
C GLU A 107 7.18 2.32 12.68
N ILE A 108 7.02 2.90 11.49
CA ILE A 108 5.74 3.25 10.90
C ILE A 108 5.34 2.08 10.00
N ILE A 109 4.16 1.52 10.23
CA ILE A 109 3.68 0.32 9.57
C ILE A 109 2.42 0.68 8.79
N PHE A 110 2.49 0.54 7.47
CA PHE A 110 1.33 0.60 6.60
C PHE A 110 0.89 -0.82 6.26
N GLU A 111 -0.41 -1.08 6.37
CA GLU A 111 -1.01 -2.37 6.07
C GLU A 111 -2.30 -2.17 5.28
N SER A 112 -2.33 -2.70 4.06
CA SER A 112 -3.54 -2.73 3.23
C SER A 112 -4.57 -3.73 3.77
N HIS A 113 -5.85 -3.42 3.61
CA HIS A 113 -6.95 -4.31 3.99
C HIS A 113 -7.26 -5.29 2.85
N GLY A 114 -6.99 -6.58 3.06
CA GLY A 114 -7.30 -7.60 2.05
C GLY A 114 -6.73 -8.98 2.35
N LYS A 115 -6.99 -9.95 1.45
CA LYS A 115 -6.40 -11.30 1.52
C LYS A 115 -4.90 -11.28 1.20
N ASP A 116 -4.47 -10.39 0.32
CA ASP A 116 -3.08 -10.18 -0.08
C ASP A 116 -2.57 -8.87 0.54
N ALA A 117 -2.63 -8.81 1.87
CA ALA A 117 -2.25 -7.61 2.62
C ALA A 117 -0.77 -7.25 2.38
N THR A 118 -0.56 -6.22 1.57
CA THR A 118 0.73 -5.54 1.45
C THR A 118 1.02 -4.81 2.75
N ARG A 119 2.17 -5.12 3.36
CA ARG A 119 2.64 -4.52 4.59
C ARG A 119 4.01 -3.90 4.35
N VAL A 120 4.13 -2.62 4.66
CA VAL A 120 5.38 -1.85 4.56
C VAL A 120 5.75 -1.33 5.94
N LYS A 121 7.03 -1.44 6.27
CA LYS A 121 7.59 -0.95 7.52
C LYS A 121 8.64 0.09 7.19
N VAL A 122 8.44 1.31 7.67
CA VAL A 122 9.39 2.41 7.53
C VAL A 122 9.96 2.73 8.90
N PRO A 123 11.28 2.52 9.13
CA PRO A 123 11.89 2.90 10.38
C PRO A 123 11.99 4.42 10.50
N TYR A 124 11.83 4.94 11.70
CA TYR A 124 12.11 6.34 12.01
C TYR A 124 13.12 6.45 13.16
N GLN A 125 13.79 7.60 13.25
CA GLN A 125 14.78 7.88 14.29
C GLN A 125 14.46 9.21 14.96
N VAL A 126 14.22 9.14 16.27
CA VAL A 126 14.03 10.28 17.17
C VAL A 126 14.89 10.04 18.41
N GLN A 127 15.47 11.10 18.97
CA GLN A 127 16.40 11.01 20.11
C GLN A 127 15.91 11.80 21.33
N GLU A 128 15.35 12.98 21.10
CA GLU A 128 14.90 13.93 22.13
C GLU A 128 13.40 13.82 22.41
N VAL A 129 12.60 13.45 21.42
CA VAL A 129 11.13 13.41 21.52
C VAL A 129 10.61 11.97 21.53
N GLU A 130 9.58 11.72 22.34
CA GLU A 130 8.84 10.46 22.30
C GLU A 130 7.72 10.54 21.26
N VAL A 131 7.37 9.41 20.64
CA VAL A 131 6.25 9.31 19.70
C VAL A 131 5.20 8.40 20.29
N ALA A 132 3.94 8.83 20.30
CA ALA A 132 2.83 8.04 20.79
C ALA A 132 2.53 6.89 19.82
N SER A 133 2.35 5.68 20.37
CA SER A 133 1.90 4.54 19.58
C SER A 133 0.43 4.68 19.25
N VAL A 134 0.08 4.68 17.97
CA VAL A 134 -1.30 4.82 17.50
C VAL A 134 -1.53 4.02 16.23
N LYS A 135 -2.72 3.44 16.11
CA LYS A 135 -3.19 2.81 14.89
C LYS A 135 -4.40 3.56 14.36
N LEU A 136 -4.27 4.08 13.16
CA LEU A 136 -5.29 4.85 12.46
C LEU A 136 -5.72 4.11 11.19
N PHE A 137 -6.98 4.28 10.80
CA PHE A 137 -7.56 3.65 9.62
C PHE A 137 -7.82 4.71 8.55
N SER A 138 -7.60 4.34 7.29
CA SER A 138 -7.91 5.18 6.14
C SER A 138 -9.41 5.51 6.09
N GLY A 139 -9.76 6.73 5.72
CA GLY A 139 -11.15 7.22 5.72
C GLY A 139 -11.53 8.03 6.97
N SER A 140 -10.61 8.19 7.93
CA SER A 140 -10.66 9.27 8.91
C SER A 140 -10.04 10.52 8.28
N ASN A 141 -10.82 11.59 8.20
CA ASN A 141 -10.41 12.82 7.54
C ASN A 141 -9.27 13.51 8.32
N GLU A 142 -8.25 13.97 7.58
CA GLU A 142 -7.07 14.73 8.03
C GLU A 142 -6.26 14.11 9.18
N PHE A 143 -5.14 13.46 8.82
CA PHE A 143 -4.14 13.03 9.78
C PHE A 143 -3.29 14.23 10.22
N VAL A 144 -3.10 14.41 11.52
CA VAL A 144 -2.31 15.53 12.09
C VAL A 144 -1.27 15.00 13.06
N LEU A 145 -0.02 15.38 12.83
CA LEU A 145 1.09 15.27 13.78
C LEU A 145 1.09 16.49 14.69
N ASN A 146 0.98 16.26 15.99
CA ASN A 146 1.00 17.30 17.02
C ASN A 146 2.14 17.03 18.01
N TYR A 147 3.07 17.98 18.15
CA TYR A 147 4.07 17.94 19.22
C TYR A 147 3.58 18.77 20.41
N ASP A 148 3.46 18.12 21.57
CA ASP A 148 3.18 18.78 22.83
C ASP A 148 4.48 18.99 23.63
N PRO A 149 4.91 20.25 23.86
CA PRO A 149 6.12 20.54 24.62
C PRO A 149 6.00 20.19 26.11
N SER A 150 4.78 20.07 26.65
CA SER A 150 4.54 19.76 28.07
C SER A 150 4.84 18.30 28.40
N SER A 151 4.48 17.40 27.49
CA SER A 151 4.69 15.95 27.59
C SER A 151 5.93 15.48 26.81
N ASN A 152 6.53 16.35 26.01
CA ASN A 152 7.64 16.05 25.10
C ASN A 152 7.33 14.88 24.15
N MET A 153 6.07 14.81 23.70
CA MET A 153 5.54 13.70 22.93
C MET A 153 4.92 14.20 21.62
N ILE A 154 5.11 13.42 20.56
CA ILE A 154 4.44 13.58 19.28
C ILE A 154 3.23 12.65 19.25
N GLU A 155 2.05 13.21 19.08
CA GLU A 155 0.78 12.50 18.92
C GLU A 155 0.32 12.57 17.47
N VAL A 156 -0.34 11.51 17.01
CA VAL A 156 -0.99 11.47 15.68
C VAL A 156 -2.45 11.13 15.86
N TYR A 157 -3.33 11.92 15.25
CA TYR A 157 -4.77 11.72 15.24
C TYR A 157 -5.38 12.04 13.88
#